data_AF-A0A356CS28-F1
#
_entry.id   AF-A0A356CS28-F1
#
_cell.length_a   1.000
_cell.length_b   1.000
_cell.length_c   1.000
_cell.angle_alpha   90.00
_cell.angle_beta   90.00
_cell.angle_gamma   90.00
#
_symmetry.space_group_name_H-M   'P 1'
#
loop_
_entity.id
_entity.type
_entity.pdbx_description
1 polymer ?
#
loop_
_entity_poly.entity_id
_entity_poly.type
_entity_poly.pdbx_seq_one_letter_code
_entity_poly.pdbx_strand_id
1 'polypeptide(L)'
;MKLSSINWQIKASVVLVVAITILFGQNAGLSVLIGMMSVASGMLIGSRIANKTSKSKEPFGIVMNMLKAEAVKIIVVITVLWVTFKFYKALVPLALIFGLGIAAILSGASIAKLNKSDK
;
A
#
# COMPACT_ATOMS: atom_id res chain seq x y z
N MET A 1 -4.83 -14.05 9.17
CA MET A 1 -4.72 -12.58 9.34
C MET A 1 -5.37 -12.18 10.66
N LYS A 2 -4.61 -11.86 11.71
CA LYS A 2 -5.17 -11.55 13.04
C LYS A 2 -5.97 -10.24 12.95
N LEU A 3 -7.29 -10.28 13.13
CA LEU A 3 -8.18 -9.11 12.99
C LEU A 3 -7.75 -7.91 13.86
N SER A 4 -6.99 -8.15 14.94
CA SER A 4 -6.41 -7.10 15.77
C SER A 4 -5.42 -6.19 15.01
N SER A 5 -4.61 -6.71 14.08
CA SER A 5 -3.59 -5.91 13.37
C SER A 5 -4.16 -5.04 12.26
N ILE A 6 -5.26 -5.44 11.62
CA ILE A 6 -5.90 -4.65 10.56
C ILE A 6 -6.67 -3.46 11.14
N ASN A 7 -7.29 -3.65 12.31
CA ASN A 7 -8.01 -2.58 13.02
C ASN A 7 -7.06 -1.44 13.45
N TRP A 8 -5.81 -1.76 13.79
CA TRP A 8 -4.81 -0.74 14.14
C TRP A 8 -4.34 0.06 12.92
N GLN A 9 -4.10 -0.60 11.79
CA GLN A 9 -3.71 0.09 10.55
C GLN A 9 -4.81 1.02 10.04
N ILE A 10 -6.07 0.55 10.05
CA ILE A 10 -7.21 1.38 9.65
C ILE A 10 -7.32 2.60 10.57
N LYS A 11 -7.21 2.44 11.90
CA LYS A 11 -7.22 3.58 12.84
C LYS A 11 -6.07 4.56 12.58
N ALA A 12 -4.86 4.07 12.39
CA ALA A 12 -3.69 4.92 12.10
C ALA A 12 -3.85 5.70 10.78
N SER A 13 -4.34 5.04 9.73
CA SER A 13 -4.63 5.68 8.45
C SER A 13 -5.74 6.72 8.55
N VAL A 14 -6.81 6.44 9.30
CA VAL A 14 -7.90 7.41 9.52
C VAL A 14 -7.41 8.63 10.28
N VAL A 15 -6.68 8.44 11.38
CA VAL A 15 -6.11 9.55 12.17
C VAL A 15 -5.19 10.40 11.31
N LEU A 16 -4.36 9.78 10.46
CA LEU A 16 -3.47 10.48 9.54
C LEU A 16 -4.23 11.36 8.53
N VAL A 17 -5.27 10.81 7.87
CA VAL A 17 -6.09 11.58 6.92
C VAL A 17 -6.75 12.74 7.63
N VAL A 18 -7.36 12.51 8.78
CA VAL A 18 -8.06 13.55 9.55
C VAL A 18 -7.09 14.65 9.97
N ALA A 19 -5.91 14.29 10.50
CA ALA A 19 -4.90 15.26 10.90
C ALA A 19 -4.44 16.12 9.71
N ILE A 20 -4.19 15.52 8.56
CA ILE A 20 -3.73 16.26 7.36
C ILE A 20 -4.86 17.12 6.79
N THR A 21 -6.11 16.65 6.82
CA THR A 21 -7.28 17.46 6.44
C THR A 21 -7.40 18.71 7.31
N ILE A 22 -7.20 18.58 8.62
CA ILE A 22 -7.31 19.71 9.56
C ILE A 22 -6.16 20.71 9.36
N LEU A 23 -4.92 20.21 9.18
CA LEU A 23 -3.72 21.06 9.11
C LEU A 23 -3.50 21.70 7.73
N PHE A 24 -3.82 21.00 6.65
CA PHE A 24 -3.48 21.38 5.27
C PHE A 24 -4.70 21.48 4.34
N GLY A 25 -5.91 21.29 4.87
CA GLY A 25 -7.17 21.41 4.14
C GLY A 25 -7.63 20.12 3.44
N GLN A 26 -8.86 20.14 2.94
CA GLN A 26 -9.56 18.99 2.36
C GLN A 26 -8.81 18.38 1.16
N ASN A 27 -8.22 19.21 0.30
CA ASN A 27 -7.47 18.75 -0.87
C ASN A 27 -6.23 17.93 -0.49
N ALA A 28 -5.53 18.32 0.59
CA ALA A 28 -4.38 17.59 1.09
C ALA A 28 -4.79 16.24 1.69
N GLY A 29 -5.84 16.22 2.51
CA GLY A 29 -6.38 14.98 3.08
C GLY A 29 -6.86 13.98 2.03
N LEU A 30 -7.58 14.45 1.01
CA LEU A 30 -7.99 13.62 -0.12
C LEU A 30 -6.78 13.09 -0.91
N SER A 31 -5.74 13.90 -1.09
CA SER A 31 -4.51 13.48 -1.77
C SER A 31 -3.80 12.35 -1.02
N VAL A 32 -3.71 12.44 0.31
CA VAL A 32 -3.16 11.38 1.17
C VAL A 32 -3.99 10.10 1.03
N LEU A 33 -5.31 10.22 1.08
CA LEU A 33 -6.23 9.09 0.96
C LEU A 33 -6.08 8.38 -0.38
N ILE A 34 -5.97 9.14 -1.48
CA ILE A 34 -5.74 8.57 -2.82
C ILE A 34 -4.36 7.89 -2.89
N GLY A 35 -3.31 8.51 -2.34
CA GLY A 35 -1.98 7.91 -2.24
C GLY A 35 -2.00 6.57 -1.50
N MET A 36 -2.69 6.50 -0.36
CA MET A 36 -2.86 5.26 0.39
C MET A 36 -3.66 4.19 -0.38
N MET A 37 -4.76 4.60 -1.05
CA MET A 37 -5.57 3.69 -1.87
C MET A 37 -4.79 3.11 -3.06
N SER A 38 -3.90 3.91 -3.66
CA SER A 38 -3.03 3.45 -4.75
C SER A 38 -2.12 2.30 -4.31
N VAL A 39 -1.57 2.36 -3.10
CA VAL A 39 -0.74 1.27 -2.57
C VAL A 39 -1.60 0.07 -2.19
N ALA A 40 -2.77 0.30 -1.60
CA ALA A 40 -3.69 -0.77 -1.24
C ALA A 40 -4.12 -1.59 -2.46
N SER A 41 -4.44 -0.95 -3.58
CA SER A 41 -4.80 -1.65 -4.83
C SER A 41 -3.63 -2.46 -5.39
N GLY A 42 -2.41 -1.89 -5.40
CA GLY A 42 -1.20 -2.60 -5.76
C GLY A 42 -0.95 -3.81 -4.88
N MET A 43 -1.14 -3.68 -3.56
CA MET A 43 -0.95 -4.77 -2.60
C MET A 43 -1.97 -5.89 -2.82
N LEU A 44 -3.23 -5.56 -3.09
CA LEU A 44 -4.28 -6.56 -3.38
C LEU A 44 -3.99 -7.33 -4.67
N ILE A 45 -3.48 -6.66 -5.71
CA ILE A 45 -3.12 -7.32 -6.96
C ILE A 45 -1.84 -8.14 -6.76
N GLY A 46 -0.76 -7.53 -6.25
CA GLY A 46 0.53 -8.19 -6.02
C GLY A 46 0.42 -9.43 -5.13
N SER A 47 -0.37 -9.37 -4.05
CA SER A 47 -0.60 -10.54 -3.17
C SER A 47 -1.28 -11.71 -3.88
N ARG A 48 -2.18 -11.46 -4.84
CA ARG A 48 -2.76 -12.54 -5.67
C ARG A 48 -1.71 -13.19 -6.58
N ILE A 49 -0.80 -12.39 -7.15
CA ILE A 49 0.32 -12.93 -7.94
C ILE A 49 1.25 -13.77 -7.05
N ALA A 50 1.57 -13.31 -5.83
CA ALA A 50 2.39 -14.06 -4.87
C ALA A 50 1.76 -15.41 -4.52
N ASN A 51 0.46 -15.41 -4.17
CA ASN A 51 -0.26 -16.62 -3.75
C ASN A 51 -0.38 -17.66 -4.87
N LYS A 52 -0.49 -17.25 -6.15
CA LYS A 52 -0.50 -18.19 -7.28
C LYS A 52 0.84 -18.91 -7.46
N THR A 53 1.94 -18.35 -6.96
CA THR A 53 3.29 -18.84 -7.21
C THR A 53 3.92 -19.52 -5.98
N SER A 54 3.24 -19.55 -4.84
CA SER A 54 3.70 -20.15 -3.57
C SER A 54 3.78 -21.70 -3.56
N LYS A 55 3.62 -22.39 -4.71
CA LYS A 55 3.74 -23.86 -4.80
C LYS A 55 5.19 -24.36 -4.82
N SER A 56 6.17 -23.47 -4.97
CA SER A 56 7.59 -23.81 -5.00
C SER A 56 8.12 -24.08 -3.59
N LYS A 57 8.64 -25.29 -3.32
CA LYS A 57 9.26 -25.66 -2.02
C LYS A 57 10.70 -25.15 -1.86
N GLU A 58 11.28 -24.55 -2.90
CA GLU A 58 12.66 -24.08 -2.87
C GLU A 58 12.78 -22.64 -2.34
N PRO A 59 13.70 -22.37 -1.38
CA PRO A 59 13.88 -21.06 -0.75
C PRO A 59 14.10 -19.92 -1.75
N PHE A 60 14.89 -20.15 -2.80
CA PHE A 60 15.18 -19.17 -3.84
C PHE A 60 13.94 -18.82 -4.68
N GLY A 61 13.11 -19.84 -4.98
CA GLY A 61 11.84 -19.65 -5.68
C GLY A 61 10.85 -18.78 -4.89
N ILE A 62 10.83 -18.90 -3.56
CA ILE A 62 9.97 -18.09 -2.69
C ILE A 62 10.38 -16.60 -2.76
N VAL A 63 11.68 -16.31 -2.68
CA VAL A 63 12.20 -14.93 -2.76
C VAL A 63 11.92 -14.32 -4.14
N MET A 64 12.16 -15.08 -5.22
CA MET A 64 11.90 -14.61 -6.59
C MET A 64 10.41 -14.30 -6.82
N ASN A 65 9.52 -15.16 -6.31
CA ASN A 65 8.08 -14.97 -6.43
C ASN A 65 7.58 -13.77 -5.61
N MET A 66 8.17 -13.55 -4.43
CA MET A 66 7.89 -12.38 -3.62
C MET A 66 8.36 -11.09 -4.31
N LEU A 67 9.54 -11.10 -4.92
CA LEU A 67 10.06 -9.95 -5.68
C LEU A 67 9.20 -9.65 -6.92
N LYS A 68 8.75 -10.69 -7.64
CA LYS A 68 7.82 -10.55 -8.76
C LYS A 68 6.49 -9.92 -8.33
N ALA A 69 5.96 -10.32 -7.17
CA ALA A 69 4.75 -9.73 -6.62
C ALA A 69 4.92 -8.24 -6.25
N GLU A 70 6.09 -7.87 -5.71
CA GLU A 70 6.41 -6.48 -5.41
C GLU A 70 6.55 -5.64 -6.68
N ALA A 71 7.21 -6.16 -7.73
CA ALA A 71 7.31 -5.47 -9.01
C ALA A 71 5.93 -5.19 -9.62
N VAL A 72 5.02 -6.18 -9.59
CA VAL A 72 3.63 -5.99 -10.05
C VAL A 72 2.91 -4.94 -9.22
N LYS A 73 3.10 -4.91 -7.90
CA LYS A 73 2.51 -3.88 -7.02
C LYS A 73 2.94 -2.48 -7.45
N ILE A 74 4.23 -2.26 -7.69
CA ILE A 74 4.75 -0.95 -8.11
C ILE A 74 4.19 -0.53 -9.47
N ILE A 75 4.09 -1.44 -10.45
CA ILE A 75 3.49 -1.15 -11.76
C ILE A 75 2.02 -0.71 -11.61
N VAL A 76 1.26 -1.38 -10.75
CA VAL A 76 -0.14 -1.00 -10.46
C VAL A 76 -0.20 0.37 -9.81
N VAL A 77 0.65 0.65 -8.82
CA VAL A 77 0.72 1.96 -8.15
C VAL A 77 0.98 3.06 -9.17
N ILE A 78 1.98 2.90 -10.04
CA ILE A 78 2.30 3.89 -11.08
C ILE A 78 1.09 4.11 -11.99
N THR A 79 0.41 3.04 -12.40
CA THR A 79 -0.77 3.13 -13.27
C THR A 79 -1.93 3.88 -12.60
N VAL A 80 -2.22 3.56 -11.34
CA VAL A 80 -3.31 4.21 -10.57
C VAL A 80 -2.99 5.68 -10.30
N LEU A 81 -1.73 6.00 -9.98
CA LEU A 81 -1.28 7.37 -9.84
C LEU A 81 -1.41 8.15 -11.14
N TRP A 82 -1.02 7.55 -12.26
CA TRP A 82 -1.14 8.19 -13.57
C TRP A 82 -2.59 8.56 -13.89
N VAL A 83 -3.53 7.64 -13.64
CA VAL A 83 -4.97 7.90 -13.75
C VAL A 83 -5.40 9.01 -12.78
N THR A 84 -4.98 8.92 -11.52
CA THR A 84 -5.28 9.91 -10.48
C THR A 84 -4.87 11.33 -10.89
N PHE A 85 -3.63 11.52 -11.31
CA PHE A 85 -3.13 12.81 -11.78
C PHE A 85 -3.83 13.33 -13.03
N LYS A 86 -4.33 12.42 -13.89
CA LYS A 86 -5.08 12.80 -15.09
C LYS A 86 -6.48 13.31 -14.79
N PHE A 87 -7.19 12.69 -13.83
CA PHE A 87 -8.61 12.97 -13.58
C PHE A 87 -8.88 13.93 -12.41
N TYR A 88 -7.96 14.06 -11.45
CA TYR A 88 -8.19 14.89 -10.27
C TYR A 88 -7.32 16.15 -10.28
N LYS A 89 -7.91 17.33 -10.50
CA LYS A 89 -7.15 18.58 -10.65
C LYS A 89 -6.74 19.26 -9.34
N ALA A 90 -7.42 18.95 -8.23
CA ALA A 90 -7.15 19.55 -6.91
C ALA A 90 -6.15 18.73 -6.06
N LEU A 91 -5.31 17.91 -6.71
CA LEU A 91 -4.31 17.08 -6.03
C LEU A 91 -3.22 17.97 -5.43
N VAL A 92 -2.85 17.70 -4.18
CA VAL A 92 -1.67 18.24 -3.52
C VAL A 92 -0.56 17.19 -3.61
N PRO A 93 0.42 17.33 -4.52
CA PRO A 93 1.37 16.25 -4.82
C PRO A 93 2.19 15.80 -3.62
N LEU A 94 2.61 16.74 -2.75
CA LEU A 94 3.35 16.41 -1.54
C LEU A 94 2.53 15.55 -0.57
N ALA A 95 1.24 15.87 -0.40
CA ALA A 95 0.35 15.12 0.47
C ALA A 95 0.06 13.72 -0.09
N LEU A 96 -0.06 13.60 -1.42
CA LEU A 96 -0.17 12.30 -2.09
C LEU A 96 1.07 11.43 -1.88
N ILE A 97 2.27 11.99 -2.06
CA ILE A 97 3.53 11.25 -1.86
C ILE A 97 3.65 10.80 -0.40
N PHE A 98 3.24 11.65 0.54
CA PHE A 98 3.25 11.32 1.96
C PHE A 98 2.32 10.13 2.28
N GLY A 99 1.08 10.17 1.79
CA GLY A 99 0.14 9.06 1.95
C GLY A 99 0.63 7.76 1.30
N LEU A 100 1.24 7.86 0.11
CA LEU A 100 1.82 6.74 -0.60
C LEU A 100 3.02 6.13 0.16
N GLY A 101 3.93 6.97 0.66
CA GLY A 101 5.09 6.52 1.43
C GLY A 101 4.69 5.78 2.70
N ILE A 102 3.75 6.34 3.47
CA ILE A 102 3.26 5.71 4.69
C ILE A 102 2.60 4.36 4.37
N ALA A 103 1.72 4.30 3.37
CA ALA A 103 1.07 3.05 2.98
C ALA A 103 2.08 2.01 2.46
N ALA A 104 3.11 2.42 1.73
CA ALA A 104 4.16 1.51 1.23
C ALA A 104 4.95 0.89 2.39
N ILE A 105 5.34 1.70 3.38
CA ILE A 105 6.03 1.23 4.59
C ILE A 105 5.14 0.24 5.35
N LEU A 106 3.87 0.58 5.59
CA LEU A 106 2.92 -0.30 6.30
C LEU A 106 2.67 -1.61 5.54
N SER A 107 2.57 -1.55 4.20
CA SER A 107 2.40 -2.71 3.34
C SER A 107 3.60 -3.67 3.45
N GLY A 108 4.83 -3.15 3.33
CA GLY A 108 6.05 -3.94 3.46
C GLY A 108 6.22 -4.53 4.87
N ALA A 109 5.99 -3.72 5.91
CA ALA A 109 6.08 -4.16 7.30
C ALA A 109 5.08 -5.27 7.64
N SER A 110 3.90 -5.26 7.03
CA SER A 110 2.88 -6.29 7.23
C SER A 110 3.33 -7.67 6.74
N ILE A 111 4.08 -7.73 5.63
CA ILE A 111 4.62 -9.00 5.10
C ILE A 111 5.77 -9.52 5.99
N ALA A 112 6.66 -8.63 6.44
CA ALA A 112 7.75 -9.01 7.35
C ALA A 112 7.23 -9.62 8.67
N LYS A 113 6.07 -9.14 9.16
CA LYS A 113 5.43 -9.66 10.37
C LYS A 113 4.77 -11.04 10.18
N LEU A 114 4.23 -11.32 8.99
CA LEU A 114 3.66 -12.63 8.66
C LEU A 114 4.73 -13.73 8.61
N ASN A 115 5.90 -13.45 8.04
CA ASN A 115 7.01 -14.42 7.98
C ASN A 115 7.58 -14.80 9.37
N LYS A 116 7.45 -13.92 10.36
CA LYS A 116 7.94 -14.18 11.73
C LYS A 116 7.00 -15.04 12.59
N SER A 117 5.72 -15.13 12.20
CA SER A 117 4.69 -15.83 12.97
C SER A 117 4.50 -17.30 12.53
N ASP A 118 5.29 -17.76 11.56
CA ASP A 118 5.31 -19.12 11.00
C ASP A 118 6.59 -19.88 11.40
N LYS A 119 7.24 -19.42 12.47
CA LYS A 119 8.28 -20.12 13.25
C LYS A 119 7.77 -20.31 14.68
#